data_AF-A0A914MV61-F1
#
_entry.id   AF-A0A914MV61-F1
#
_cell.length_a   1.000
_cell.length_b   1.000
_cell.length_c   1.000
_cell.angle_alpha   90.00
_cell.angle_beta   90.00
_cell.angle_gamma   90.00
#
_symmetry.space_group_name_H-M   'P 1'
#
loop_
_entity.id
_entity.type
_entity.pdbx_description
1 polymer ?
#
loop_
_entity_poly.entity_id
_entity_poly.type
_entity_poly.pdbx_seq_one_letter_code
_entity_poly.pdbx_strand_id
1 'polypeptide(L)'
;MSLADPGESLDIRIQYLNRKFPKISTLFVFELSHSTCNFIYGGKYGFLNGSSLSILTAKLILLFPSGSVSFLMEKFFFVYSNWNWKYPIKIEKLTKFGSQGWNYNLDIKSKNNLYKNNVEEINKKRKLKYLILMFMTIITPGYPEQNTMFNVNLSTFEIIQRGLIKGK
;
A
#
# COMPACT_ATOMS: atom_id res chain seq x y z
N MET A 1 20.40 -30.28 10.30
CA MET A 1 20.01 -29.36 9.20
C MET A 1 19.42 -28.14 9.87
N SER A 2 20.27 -27.17 10.20
CA SER A 2 19.95 -26.09 11.14
C SER A 2 18.88 -25.17 10.58
N LEU A 3 17.90 -24.85 11.43
CA LEU A 3 16.96 -23.76 11.23
C LEU A 3 17.78 -22.49 10.96
N ALA A 4 17.78 -22.01 9.72
CA ALA A 4 18.39 -20.72 9.41
C ALA A 4 17.70 -19.63 10.22
N ASP A 5 18.48 -18.85 10.97
CA ASP A 5 17.96 -17.81 11.83
C ASP A 5 17.09 -16.84 11.00
N PRO A 6 15.88 -16.49 11.47
CA PRO A 6 14.97 -15.62 10.73
C PRO A 6 15.58 -14.23 10.45
N GLY A 7 16.64 -13.83 11.16
CA GLY A 7 17.38 -12.60 10.94
C GLY A 7 18.25 -12.58 9.70
N GLU A 8 18.77 -13.74 9.26
CA GLU A 8 19.69 -13.85 8.12
C GLU A 8 18.94 -13.68 6.79
N SER A 9 17.73 -14.26 6.70
CA SER A 9 16.83 -14.11 5.55
C SER A 9 16.41 -12.65 5.28
N LEU A 10 16.53 -11.80 6.28
CA LEU A 10 15.96 -10.45 6.37
C LEU A 10 16.93 -9.43 5.77
N ASP A 11 18.19 -9.52 6.20
CA ASP A 11 19.30 -8.75 5.66
C ASP A 11 19.56 -9.10 4.19
N ILE A 12 19.34 -10.36 3.80
CA ILE A 12 19.39 -10.80 2.40
C ILE A 12 18.32 -10.10 1.54
N ARG A 13 17.08 -9.92 2.04
CA ARG A 13 16.00 -9.25 1.29
C ARG A 13 16.23 -7.74 1.16
N ILE A 14 16.73 -7.09 2.20
CA ILE A 14 17.10 -5.67 2.15
C ILE A 14 18.25 -5.47 1.16
N GLN A 15 19.29 -6.28 1.28
CA GLN A 15 20.43 -6.26 0.37
C GLN A 15 20.01 -6.55 -1.07
N TYR A 16 19.04 -7.45 -1.26
CA TYR A 16 18.44 -7.75 -2.56
C TYR A 16 17.71 -6.55 -3.17
N LEU A 17 16.86 -5.86 -2.39
CA LEU A 17 16.17 -4.65 -2.84
C LEU A 17 17.17 -3.53 -3.17
N ASN A 18 18.19 -3.35 -2.34
CA ASN A 18 19.25 -2.37 -2.58
C ASN A 18 20.02 -2.65 -3.88
N ARG A 19 20.32 -3.92 -4.17
CA ARG A 19 20.94 -4.33 -5.44
C ARG A 19 20.06 -4.05 -6.66
N LYS A 20 18.74 -4.03 -6.49
CA LYS A 20 17.76 -3.73 -7.56
C LYS A 20 17.28 -2.29 -7.53
N PHE A 21 17.94 -1.39 -6.79
CA PHE A 21 17.52 0.00 -6.66
C PHE A 21 17.31 0.73 -8.00
N PRO A 22 18.18 0.64 -9.03
CA PRO A 22 17.93 1.29 -10.31
C PRO A 22 16.62 0.83 -10.97
N LYS A 23 16.34 -0.47 -10.86
CA LYS A 23 15.10 -1.08 -11.36
C LYS A 23 13.88 -0.55 -10.61
N ILE A 24 13.97 -0.47 -9.28
CA ILE A 24 12.95 0.13 -8.41
C ILE A 24 12.68 1.57 -8.83
N SER A 25 13.72 2.38 -9.02
CA SER A 25 13.59 3.79 -9.42
C SER A 25 12.91 3.95 -10.77
N THR A 26 13.27 3.13 -11.78
CA THR A 26 12.60 3.19 -13.09
C THR A 26 11.12 2.83 -13.01
N LEU A 27 10.78 1.78 -12.26
CA LEU A 27 9.39 1.38 -12.01
C LEU A 27 8.61 2.47 -11.27
N PHE A 28 9.20 3.01 -10.20
CA PHE A 28 8.59 4.04 -9.40
C PHE A 28 8.28 5.30 -10.21
N VAL A 29 9.21 5.78 -11.04
CA VAL A 29 9.00 6.98 -11.86
C VAL A 29 7.88 6.77 -12.88
N PHE A 30 7.82 5.60 -13.50
CA PHE A 30 6.74 5.26 -14.42
C PHE A 30 5.38 5.24 -13.71
N GLU A 31 5.26 4.54 -12.58
CA GLU A 31 4.01 4.46 -11.82
C GLU A 31 3.60 5.82 -11.25
N LEU A 32 4.57 6.64 -10.86
CA LEU A 32 4.33 8.02 -10.45
C LEU A 32 3.77 8.84 -11.61
N SER A 33 4.40 8.76 -12.79
CA SER A 33 3.92 9.43 -14.00
C SER A 33 2.49 9.01 -14.34
N HIS A 34 2.21 7.71 -14.42
CA HIS A 34 0.87 7.18 -14.64
C HIS A 34 -0.14 7.70 -13.62
N SER A 35 0.24 7.69 -12.34
CA SER A 35 -0.63 8.14 -11.25
C SER A 35 -0.97 9.62 -11.36
N THR A 36 0.01 10.45 -11.74
CA THR A 36 -0.19 11.89 -11.95
C THR A 36 -1.02 12.19 -13.19
N CYS A 37 -0.77 11.50 -14.31
CA CYS A 37 -1.52 11.67 -15.57
C CYS A 37 -2.98 11.24 -15.45
N ASN A 38 -3.28 10.24 -14.61
CA ASN A 38 -4.64 9.74 -14.38
C ASN A 38 -5.36 10.38 -13.18
N PHE A 39 -4.79 11.42 -12.57
CA PHE A 39 -5.36 12.10 -11.39
C PHE A 39 -5.64 11.16 -10.20
N ILE A 40 -4.82 10.12 -10.02
CA ILE A 40 -4.90 9.16 -8.90
C ILE A 40 -3.76 9.33 -7.88
N TYR A 41 -3.07 10.48 -7.92
CA TYR A 41 -1.98 10.85 -7.00
C TYR A 41 -2.41 12.00 -6.08
N GLY A 42 -2.23 11.86 -4.77
CA GLY A 42 -2.54 12.89 -3.78
C GLY A 42 -3.03 12.35 -2.43
N GLY A 43 -2.11 12.02 -1.53
CA GLY A 43 -2.45 11.44 -0.22
C GLY A 43 -3.37 12.28 0.67
N LYS A 44 -3.30 13.61 0.56
CA LYS A 44 -4.20 14.54 1.28
C LYS A 44 -5.67 14.37 0.88
N TYR A 45 -5.91 13.98 -0.38
CA TYR A 45 -7.24 13.81 -0.96
C TYR A 45 -7.73 12.36 -0.92
N GLY A 46 -6.97 11.44 -0.30
CA GLY A 46 -7.31 10.02 -0.26
C GLY A 46 -6.95 9.26 -1.54
N PHE A 47 -5.92 9.71 -2.26
CA PHE A 47 -5.32 9.04 -3.42
C PHE A 47 -3.92 8.48 -3.10
N LEU A 48 -3.28 7.81 -4.06
CA LEU A 48 -1.95 7.22 -3.88
C LEU A 48 -0.91 8.30 -3.53
N ASN A 49 0.11 7.93 -2.75
CA ASN A 49 1.22 8.78 -2.37
C ASN A 49 2.57 8.10 -2.71
N GLY A 50 3.67 8.85 -2.60
CA GLY A 50 5.00 8.32 -2.90
C GLY A 50 5.33 7.07 -2.08
N SER A 51 4.98 7.05 -0.79
CA SER A 51 5.22 5.90 0.09
C SER A 51 4.43 4.66 -0.34
N SER A 52 3.15 4.80 -0.69
CA SER A 52 2.33 3.69 -1.16
C SER A 52 2.84 3.13 -2.48
N LEU A 53 3.18 3.99 -3.44
CA LEU A 53 3.75 3.55 -4.72
C LEU A 53 5.09 2.82 -4.53
N SER A 54 5.93 3.31 -3.61
CA SER A 54 7.21 2.68 -3.27
C SER A 54 7.01 1.28 -2.69
N ILE A 55 6.06 1.13 -1.75
CA ILE A 55 5.75 -0.15 -1.10
C ILE A 55 5.17 -1.14 -2.12
N LEU A 56 4.27 -0.68 -3.00
CA LEU A 56 3.69 -1.51 -4.06
C LEU A 56 4.77 -1.97 -5.06
N THR A 57 5.67 -1.07 -5.46
CA THR A 57 6.77 -1.39 -6.38
C THR A 57 7.74 -2.39 -5.74
N ALA A 58 8.09 -2.19 -4.47
CA ALA A 58 8.95 -3.10 -3.73
C ALA A 58 8.31 -4.49 -3.59
N LYS A 59 7.02 -4.56 -3.23
CA LYS A 59 6.29 -5.83 -3.13
C LYS A 59 6.26 -6.57 -4.47
N LEU A 60 6.06 -5.86 -5.57
CA LEU A 60 6.07 -6.45 -6.92
C LEU A 60 7.42 -7.09 -7.26
N ILE A 61 8.52 -6.41 -6.95
CA ILE A 61 9.89 -6.91 -7.21
C ILE A 61 10.21 -8.12 -6.32
N LEU A 62 9.67 -8.16 -5.10
CA LEU A 62 9.78 -9.33 -4.23
C LEU A 62 8.95 -10.52 -4.75
N LEU A 63 7.83 -10.28 -5.41
CA LEU A 63 7.01 -11.33 -6.04
C LEU A 63 7.65 -11.87 -7.32
N PHE A 64 8.29 -11.01 -8.12
CA PHE A 64 8.88 -11.36 -9.41
C PHE A 64 10.37 -10.97 -9.46
N PRO A 65 11.26 -11.73 -8.79
CA PRO A 65 12.66 -11.36 -8.64
C PRO A 65 13.41 -11.28 -9.99
N SER A 66 13.10 -12.16 -10.92
CA SER A 66 13.76 -12.29 -12.24
C SER A 66 13.12 -11.46 -13.36
N GLY A 67 11.99 -10.79 -13.14
CA GLY A 67 11.25 -10.10 -14.21
C GLY A 67 12.08 -8.98 -14.87
N SER A 68 11.83 -8.65 -16.13
CA SER A 68 12.39 -7.42 -16.75
C SER A 68 11.61 -6.18 -16.27
N VAL A 69 12.13 -4.97 -16.51
CA VAL A 69 11.40 -3.73 -16.15
C VAL A 69 10.05 -3.66 -16.86
N SER A 70 10.03 -3.88 -18.18
CA SER A 70 8.79 -3.89 -18.97
C SER A 70 7.78 -4.94 -18.49
N PHE A 71 8.24 -6.16 -18.19
CA PHE A 71 7.37 -7.19 -17.61
C PHE A 71 6.77 -6.77 -16.27
N LEU A 72 7.56 -6.09 -15.42
CA LEU A 72 7.08 -5.61 -14.13
C LEU A 72 6.07 -4.47 -14.27
N MET A 73 6.22 -3.57 -15.25
CA MET A 73 5.22 -2.53 -15.52
C MET A 73 3.84 -3.15 -15.81
N GLU A 74 3.79 -4.11 -16.73
CA GLU A 74 2.54 -4.80 -17.07
C GLU A 74 1.99 -5.59 -15.88
N LYS A 75 2.85 -6.30 -15.15
CA LYS A 75 2.45 -7.06 -13.97
C LYS A 75 1.97 -6.18 -12.81
N PHE A 76 2.44 -4.94 -12.70
CA PHE A 76 1.97 -4.01 -11.67
C PHE A 76 0.46 -3.82 -11.77
N PHE A 77 -0.03 -3.41 -12.95
CA PHE A 77 -1.46 -3.20 -13.17
C PHE A 77 -2.25 -4.49 -13.05
N PHE A 78 -1.73 -5.59 -13.59
CA PHE A 78 -2.41 -6.89 -13.50
C PHE A 78 -2.58 -7.36 -12.04
N VAL A 79 -1.55 -7.23 -11.20
CA VAL A 79 -1.59 -7.66 -9.81
C VAL A 79 -2.51 -6.77 -8.97
N TYR A 80 -2.39 -5.44 -9.09
CA TYR A 80 -3.11 -4.52 -8.21
C TYR A 80 -4.54 -4.21 -8.66
N SER A 81 -4.89 -4.42 -9.92
CA SER A 81 -6.29 -4.44 -10.36
C SER A 81 -7.05 -5.66 -9.82
N ASN A 82 -6.40 -6.83 -9.76
CA ASN A 82 -7.00 -8.07 -9.27
C ASN A 82 -6.72 -8.36 -7.78
N TRP A 83 -6.06 -7.44 -7.08
CA TRP A 83 -5.69 -7.65 -5.67
C TRP A 83 -6.91 -7.70 -4.78
N ASN A 84 -6.98 -8.72 -3.91
CA ASN A 84 -8.02 -8.80 -2.89
C ASN A 84 -7.66 -7.89 -1.72
N TRP A 85 -8.18 -6.66 -1.74
CA TRP A 85 -7.93 -5.63 -0.73
C TRP A 85 -8.43 -5.93 0.69
N LYS A 86 -9.09 -7.08 0.91
CA LYS A 86 -9.30 -7.62 2.26
C LYS A 86 -7.97 -7.91 2.96
N TYR A 87 -6.92 -8.23 2.19
CA TYR A 87 -5.58 -8.50 2.71
C TYR A 87 -4.68 -7.27 2.56
N PRO A 88 -4.11 -6.76 3.67
CA PRO A 88 -3.22 -5.61 3.62
C PRO A 88 -1.92 -5.95 2.91
N ILE A 89 -1.41 -5.01 2.13
CA ILE A 89 -0.11 -5.16 1.48
C ILE A 89 0.97 -4.85 2.51
N LYS A 90 1.69 -5.91 2.89
CA LYS A 90 2.85 -5.85 3.77
C LYS A 90 4.09 -6.36 3.05
N ILE A 91 5.20 -5.67 3.21
CA ILE A 91 6.54 -6.20 2.91
C ILE A 91 6.92 -7.03 4.13
N GLU A 92 6.65 -8.33 4.04
CA GLU A 92 6.74 -9.23 5.19
C GLU A 92 8.20 -9.43 5.64
N LYS A 93 8.39 -9.36 6.97
CA LYS A 93 9.65 -9.54 7.74
C LYS A 93 10.62 -8.36 7.65
N LEU A 94 10.28 -7.20 8.20
CA LEU A 94 11.25 -6.12 8.50
C LEU A 94 11.32 -5.75 9.98
N THR A 95 10.38 -6.22 10.79
CA THR A 95 10.27 -5.90 12.22
C THR A 95 10.76 -7.08 13.06
N LYS A 96 12.03 -7.00 13.52
CA LYS A 96 12.69 -7.97 14.42
C LYS A 96 12.23 -7.86 15.90
N PHE A 97 11.44 -6.85 16.24
CA PHE A 97 11.09 -6.56 17.62
C PHE A 97 9.63 -6.94 17.87
N GLY A 98 9.34 -7.62 18.99
CA GLY A 98 7.99 -7.97 19.45
C GLY A 98 7.11 -6.76 19.81
N SER A 99 7.18 -5.70 19.02
CA SER A 99 6.50 -4.43 19.17
C SER A 99 5.28 -4.40 18.26
N GLN A 100 4.16 -3.90 18.80
CA GLN A 100 2.81 -3.93 18.23
C GLN A 100 2.78 -3.75 16.69
N GLY A 101 2.61 -4.86 15.97
CA GLY A 101 2.32 -4.82 14.54
C GLY A 101 1.05 -4.02 14.28
N TRP A 102 0.90 -3.51 13.05
CA TRP A 102 -0.27 -2.70 12.71
C TRP A 102 -1.58 -3.44 13.06
N ASN A 103 -2.46 -2.79 13.82
CA ASN A 103 -3.72 -3.34 14.30
C ASN A 103 -4.90 -2.64 13.62
N TYR A 104 -5.62 -3.41 12.80
CA TYR A 104 -6.80 -2.96 12.06
C TYR A 104 -7.86 -2.28 12.94
N ASN A 105 -8.13 -2.84 14.13
CA ASN A 105 -9.17 -2.32 15.01
C ASN A 105 -8.80 -0.97 15.61
N LEU A 106 -7.51 -0.76 15.91
CA LEU A 106 -7.02 0.53 16.39
C LEU A 106 -7.13 1.59 15.29
N ASP A 107 -6.78 1.24 14.05
CA ASP A 107 -6.82 2.16 12.92
C ASP A 107 -8.27 2.58 12.59
N ILE A 108 -9.21 1.62 12.60
CA ILE A 108 -10.64 1.91 12.49
C ILE A 108 -11.13 2.79 13.63
N LYS A 109 -10.72 2.53 14.87
CA LYS A 109 -11.12 3.35 16.03
C LYS A 109 -10.63 4.79 15.89
N SER A 110 -9.39 4.97 15.42
CA SER A 110 -8.83 6.30 15.12
C SER A 110 -9.63 7.02 14.03
N LYS A 111 -9.94 6.32 12.93
CA LYS A 111 -10.77 6.87 11.83
C LYS A 111 -12.17 7.24 12.32
N ASN A 112 -12.80 6.38 13.12
CA ASN A 112 -14.09 6.63 13.75
C ASN A 112 -14.08 7.89 14.61
N ASN A 113 -13.05 8.08 15.44
CA ASN A 113 -12.95 9.25 16.31
C ASN A 113 -12.79 10.55 15.50
N LEU A 114 -11.99 10.53 14.43
CA LEU A 114 -11.83 11.69 13.54
C LEU A 114 -13.16 12.13 12.92
N TYR A 115 -13.95 11.18 12.40
CA TYR A 115 -15.24 11.53 11.79
C TYR A 115 -16.32 11.83 12.83
N LYS A 116 -16.27 11.26 14.03
CA LYS A 116 -17.21 11.62 15.12
C LYS A 116 -17.07 13.07 15.54
N ASN A 117 -15.85 13.60 15.58
CA ASN A 117 -15.59 14.98 16.01
C ASN A 117 -15.99 16.01 14.95
N ASN A 118 -16.07 15.61 13.67
CA ASN A 118 -16.28 16.52 12.54
C ASN A 118 -17.70 16.47 11.92
N VAL A 119 -18.59 15.60 12.42
CA VAL A 119 -19.93 15.39 11.81
C VAL A 119 -21.03 15.83 12.78
N GLU A 120 -21.66 16.97 12.49
CA GLU A 120 -22.91 17.42 13.10
C GLU A 120 -24.03 16.37 12.90
N GLU A 121 -24.93 16.27 13.88
CA GLU A 121 -25.70 15.05 14.18
C GLU A 121 -26.64 14.50 13.11
N ILE A 122 -26.91 15.22 12.03
CA ILE A 122 -28.22 15.08 11.36
C ILE A 122 -28.22 14.07 10.19
N ASN A 123 -27.06 13.62 9.68
CA ASN A 123 -26.99 12.64 8.56
C ASN A 123 -26.11 11.40 8.86
N LYS A 124 -26.05 11.00 10.15
CA LYS A 124 -24.99 10.16 10.74
C LYS A 124 -24.83 8.73 10.21
N LYS A 125 -25.87 7.91 10.00
CA LYS A 125 -25.65 6.44 9.88
C LYS A 125 -25.22 5.90 8.51
N ARG A 126 -25.71 6.44 7.40
CA ARG A 126 -25.40 5.90 6.05
C ARG A 126 -24.05 6.35 5.49
N LYS A 127 -23.67 7.62 5.73
CA LYS A 127 -22.41 8.20 5.22
C LYS A 127 -21.18 7.68 5.96
N LEU A 128 -21.30 7.42 7.26
CA LEU A 128 -20.19 6.95 8.11
C LEU A 128 -19.67 5.57 7.66
N LYS A 129 -20.54 4.61 7.30
CA LYS A 129 -20.11 3.25 6.90
C LYS A 129 -19.05 3.26 5.79
N TYR A 130 -19.24 4.09 4.76
CA TYR A 130 -18.34 4.18 3.60
C TYR A 130 -17.07 5.02 3.85
N LEU A 131 -17.05 5.81 4.93
CA LEU A 131 -15.88 6.58 5.34
C LEU A 131 -14.99 5.78 6.29
N ILE A 132 -15.58 4.89 7.10
CA ILE A 132 -14.87 4.13 8.13
C ILE A 132 -14.18 2.88 7.55
N LEU A 133 -14.78 2.28 6.51
CA LEU A 133 -14.22 1.09 5.86
C LEU A 133 -12.85 1.38 5.24
N MET A 134 -11.91 0.46 5.48
CA MET A 134 -10.58 0.51 4.89
C MET A 134 -10.58 -0.28 3.58
N PHE A 135 -10.81 0.42 2.47
CA PHE A 135 -10.87 -0.20 1.14
C PHE A 135 -9.50 -0.53 0.57
N MET A 136 -8.44 0.14 1.02
CA MET A 136 -7.08 -0.04 0.52
C MET A 136 -6.11 0.10 1.69
N THR A 137 -5.37 -0.97 2.01
CA THR A 137 -4.47 -0.99 3.16
C THR A 137 -3.06 -1.34 2.70
N ILE A 138 -2.15 -0.39 2.85
CA ILE A 138 -0.73 -0.53 2.49
C ILE A 138 0.08 -0.13 3.71
N ILE A 139 0.87 -1.05 4.25
CA ILE A 139 1.51 -0.88 5.54
C ILE A 139 2.98 -0.53 5.36
N THR A 140 3.45 0.48 6.09
CA THR A 140 4.87 0.84 6.12
C THR A 140 5.69 -0.30 6.72
N PRO A 141 6.84 -0.63 6.13
CA PRO A 141 7.68 -1.72 6.64
C PRO A 141 8.51 -1.36 7.89
N GLY A 142 8.68 -0.06 8.18
CA GLY A 142 9.44 0.42 9.33
C GLY A 142 8.58 0.51 10.58
N TYR A 143 9.21 0.42 11.75
CA TYR A 143 8.53 0.63 13.04
C TYR A 143 8.35 2.14 13.31
N PRO A 144 7.16 2.59 13.76
CA PRO A 144 5.92 1.82 13.88
C PRO A 144 5.23 1.57 12.54
N GLU A 145 4.62 0.39 12.38
CA GLU A 145 3.84 0.06 11.18
C GLU A 145 2.58 0.94 11.11
N GLN A 146 2.39 1.62 9.98
CA GLN A 146 1.27 2.53 9.75
C GLN A 146 0.64 2.27 8.38
N ASN A 147 -0.67 2.48 8.28
CA ASN A 147 -1.35 2.45 6.99
C ASN A 147 -1.12 3.76 6.24
N THR A 148 -0.45 3.69 5.08
CA THR A 148 -0.21 4.86 4.24
C THR A 148 -1.48 5.36 3.55
N MET A 149 -2.51 4.52 3.45
CA MET A 149 -3.77 4.76 2.73
C MET A 149 -4.94 5.04 3.68
N PHE A 150 -4.67 5.66 4.83
CA PHE A 150 -5.68 5.97 5.84
C PHE A 150 -6.84 6.83 5.33
N ASN A 151 -6.54 7.82 4.47
CA ASN A 151 -7.51 8.78 3.93
C ASN A 151 -8.37 8.23 2.78
N VAL A 152 -8.11 7.00 2.31
CA VAL A 152 -8.86 6.42 1.19
C VAL A 152 -10.30 6.14 1.61
N ASN A 153 -11.25 6.54 0.76
CA ASN A 153 -12.68 6.31 0.92
C ASN A 153 -13.19 5.45 -0.25
N LEU A 154 -14.46 5.02 -0.20
CA LEU A 154 -15.05 4.22 -1.27
C LEU A 154 -14.90 4.89 -2.66
N SER A 155 -15.24 6.18 -2.77
CA SER A 155 -15.19 6.90 -4.04
C SER A 155 -13.77 7.00 -4.60
N THR A 156 -12.78 7.34 -3.76
CA THR A 156 -11.39 7.44 -4.22
C THR A 156 -10.82 6.07 -4.54
N PHE A 157 -11.20 5.04 -3.79
CA PHE A 157 -10.84 3.65 -4.08
C PHE A 157 -11.36 3.20 -5.47
N GLU A 158 -12.61 3.47 -5.81
CA GLU A 158 -13.17 3.15 -7.13
C GLU A 158 -12.43 3.87 -8.25
N ILE A 159 -12.06 5.14 -8.05
CA ILE A 159 -11.30 5.91 -9.04
C ILE A 159 -9.89 5.32 -9.22
N ILE A 160 -9.21 4.97 -8.12
CA ILE A 160 -7.89 4.31 -8.15
C ILE A 160 -7.99 2.98 -8.90
N GLN A 161 -8.98 2.16 -8.58
CA GLN A 161 -9.23 0.87 -9.25
C GLN A 161 -9.45 1.06 -10.76
N ARG A 162 -10.26 2.03 -11.17
CA ARG A 162 -10.44 2.37 -12.59
C ARG A 162 -9.13 2.81 -13.24
N GLY A 163 -8.32 3.61 -12.55
CA GLY A 163 -7.00 4.05 -13.03
C GLY A 163 -6.00 2.89 -13.19
N LEU A 164 -6.05 1.89 -12.32
CA LEU A 164 -5.24 0.66 -12.42
C LEU A 164 -5.72 -0.24 -13.56
N ILE A 165 -7.04 -0.39 -13.74
CA ILE A 165 -7.62 -1.18 -14.84
C ILE A 165 -7.27 -0.56 -16.20
N LYS A 166 -7.27 0.77 -16.32
CA LYS A 166 -6.87 1.49 -17.54
C LYS A 166 -5.39 1.30 -17.91
N GLY A 167 -4.53 0.97 -16.95
CA GLY A 167 -3.11 0.71 -17.19
C GLY A 167 -2.79 -0.71 -17.63
N LYS A 168 -3.77 -1.63 -17.59
CA LYS A 168 -3.65 -2.98 -18.13
C LYS A 168 -3.73 -2.97 -19.64
#